data_AF-A0AAF1K049-F1
#
_entry.id   AF-A0AAF1K049-F1
#
_cell.length_a   1.000
_cell.length_b   1.000
_cell.length_c   1.000
_cell.angle_alpha   90.00
_cell.angle_beta   90.00
_cell.angle_gamma   90.00
#
_symmetry.space_group_name_H-M   'P 1'
#
loop_
_entity.id
_entity.type
_entity.pdbx_description
1 polymer ?
#
loop_
_entity_poly.entity_id
_entity_poly.type
_entity_poly.pdbx_seq_one_letter_code
_entity_poly.pdbx_strand_id
1 'polypeptide(L)'
;MPSFQGIEFDHTVDGVTGLLRQLSFTIADDSAIAIANAALPISCIRVTFTPGGGLAVGVPFEHRWTPELSNMTQRWLQAWPIFLAARRRYPDATGHTLLCVNDIPDVPGLAFSGNGTGSLLIPDADFIRHQGYAALRRFARHAGQAWNSRRDQVFWRGSSTGNPVTSNGEAVAAIPRIRLVRVVRAWQRDDLFDVGITQLVQMDAAAEMIAQGYDIMATPVPQEAFGQYRHALDIDGNTSSWAGLFAKLLLGSTVLKIDSALGHRQWFYDRLIPFRNFVPVRADLSDLLGAAEWLRHNPIASQAIAARGAELAEAMSFEAEMAAGAARIRESLRQD
;
A
#
# COMPACT_ATOMS: atom_id res chain seq x y z
N MET A 1 -12.50 16.38 -6.25
CA MET A 1 -13.14 15.44 -5.29
C MET A 1 -12.89 15.97 -3.88
N PRO A 2 -13.85 15.91 -2.95
CA PRO A 2 -13.58 16.24 -1.54
C PRO A 2 -12.41 15.37 -1.05
N SER A 3 -11.43 15.97 -0.39
CA SER A 3 -10.31 15.22 0.19
C SER A 3 -10.78 14.49 1.45
N PHE A 4 -10.60 13.17 1.50
CA PHE A 4 -10.87 12.34 2.68
C PHE A 4 -9.85 12.52 3.83
N GLN A 5 -9.05 13.59 3.83
CA GLN A 5 -8.05 13.81 4.88
C GLN A 5 -8.71 14.41 6.12
N GLY A 6 -8.66 13.69 7.24
CA GLY A 6 -8.98 14.22 8.56
C GLY A 6 -10.47 14.38 8.88
N ILE A 7 -11.37 13.73 8.14
CA ILE A 7 -12.80 13.73 8.47
C ILE A 7 -13.04 12.60 9.49
N GLU A 8 -13.35 12.94 10.75
CA GLU A 8 -14.09 12.03 11.65
C GLU A 8 -15.47 11.83 11.02
N PHE A 9 -15.77 10.62 10.56
CA PHE A 9 -17.07 10.30 10.01
C PHE A 9 -17.78 9.30 10.91
N ASP A 10 -19.09 9.49 11.03
CA ASP A 10 -19.95 8.55 11.73
C ASP A 10 -19.94 7.21 10.96
N HIS A 11 -19.36 6.16 11.57
CA HIS A 11 -19.35 4.82 10.96
C HIS A 11 -20.67 4.06 11.14
N THR A 12 -21.76 4.70 11.61
CA THR A 12 -23.10 4.11 11.54
C THR A 12 -23.51 3.92 10.08
N VAL A 13 -24.47 3.02 9.84
CA VAL A 13 -25.05 2.83 8.50
C VAL A 13 -25.56 4.17 7.95
N ASP A 14 -26.16 5.01 8.79
CA ASP A 14 -26.67 6.32 8.40
C ASP A 14 -25.54 7.31 8.07
N GLY A 15 -24.49 7.35 8.88
CA GLY A 15 -23.32 8.20 8.64
C GLY A 15 -22.57 7.83 7.36
N VAL A 16 -22.34 6.54 7.13
CA VAL A 16 -21.75 6.01 5.90
C VAL A 16 -22.65 6.30 4.69
N THR A 17 -23.96 6.09 4.81
CA THR A 17 -24.93 6.40 3.74
C THR A 17 -24.90 7.89 3.41
N GLY A 18 -24.87 8.76 4.42
CA GLY A 18 -24.77 10.20 4.26
C GLY A 18 -23.51 10.62 3.51
N LEU A 19 -22.35 10.07 3.89
CA LEU A 19 -21.08 10.34 3.22
C LEU A 19 -21.09 9.87 1.76
N LEU A 20 -21.58 8.65 1.49
CA LEU A 20 -21.66 8.13 0.13
C LEU A 20 -22.59 8.95 -0.77
N ARG A 21 -23.72 9.44 -0.24
CA ARG A 21 -24.60 10.38 -0.96
C ARG A 21 -23.88 11.69 -1.28
N GLN A 22 -23.14 12.25 -0.32
CA GLN A 22 -22.33 13.46 -0.57
C GLN A 22 -21.27 13.23 -1.66
N LEU A 23 -20.62 12.08 -1.69
CA LEU A 23 -19.60 11.77 -2.70
C LEU A 23 -20.18 11.56 -4.11
N SER A 24 -21.48 11.28 -4.21
CA SER A 24 -22.17 10.85 -5.43
C SER A 24 -22.89 11.98 -6.16
N PHE A 25 -22.26 13.16 -6.25
CA PHE A 25 -22.76 14.42 -6.88
C PHE A 25 -23.34 14.31 -8.32
N THR A 26 -23.45 13.13 -8.94
CA THR A 26 -23.82 13.01 -10.37
C THR A 26 -24.43 11.65 -10.78
N ILE A 27 -24.89 10.80 -9.86
CA ILE A 27 -25.73 9.66 -10.26
C ILE A 27 -27.18 10.15 -10.17
N ALA A 28 -27.86 10.18 -11.32
CA ALA A 28 -29.14 10.86 -11.52
C ALA A 28 -30.35 10.20 -10.83
N ASP A 29 -30.13 9.35 -9.83
CA ASP A 29 -31.19 8.60 -9.18
C ASP A 29 -30.91 8.48 -7.67
N ASP A 30 -31.79 9.06 -6.84
CA ASP A 30 -31.74 9.05 -5.37
C ASP A 30 -31.76 7.62 -4.77
N SER A 31 -31.98 6.60 -5.61
CA SER A 31 -32.01 5.18 -5.27
C SER A 31 -30.66 4.45 -5.36
N ALA A 32 -29.59 5.12 -5.80
CA ALA A 32 -28.40 4.44 -6.30
C ALA A 32 -27.43 3.84 -5.27
N ILE A 33 -27.59 4.06 -3.95
CA ILE A 33 -26.71 3.48 -2.92
C ILE A 33 -27.55 2.89 -1.79
N ALA A 34 -27.54 1.55 -1.71
CA ALA A 34 -28.16 0.80 -0.62
C ALA A 34 -27.08 0.07 0.17
N ILE A 35 -27.05 0.27 1.50
CA ILE A 35 -26.19 -0.49 2.42
C ILE A 35 -27.04 -1.58 3.06
N ALA A 36 -26.62 -2.83 2.93
CA ALA A 36 -27.32 -3.96 3.52
C ALA A 36 -26.35 -4.88 4.27
N ASN A 37 -26.84 -5.51 5.34
CA ASN A 37 -26.10 -6.58 5.97
C ASN A 37 -26.07 -7.82 5.05
N ALA A 38 -24.91 -8.44 4.92
CA ALA A 38 -24.71 -9.62 4.09
C ALA A 38 -23.90 -10.68 4.84
N ALA A 39 -24.16 -11.95 4.54
CA ALA A 39 -23.36 -13.07 5.05
C ALA A 39 -22.03 -13.12 4.27
N LEU A 40 -21.07 -12.31 4.70
CA LEU A 40 -19.75 -12.12 4.08
C LEU A 40 -18.64 -12.39 5.11
N PRO A 41 -17.43 -12.77 4.68
CA PRO A 41 -16.25 -12.68 5.54
C PRO A 41 -16.12 -11.26 6.10
N ILE A 42 -15.68 -11.14 7.36
CA ILE A 42 -15.61 -9.86 8.06
C ILE A 42 -14.76 -8.83 7.31
N SER A 43 -13.71 -9.30 6.62
CA SER A 43 -12.73 -8.53 5.84
C SER A 43 -13.22 -8.05 4.47
N CYS A 44 -14.46 -8.34 4.10
CA CYS A 44 -14.95 -8.19 2.74
C CYS A 44 -16.20 -7.33 2.68
N ILE A 45 -16.30 -6.48 1.66
CA ILE A 45 -17.56 -5.86 1.27
C ILE A 45 -18.02 -6.42 -0.07
N ARG A 46 -19.33 -6.50 -0.28
CA ARG A 46 -19.93 -6.75 -1.59
C ARG A 46 -20.24 -5.41 -2.24
N VAL A 47 -19.83 -5.22 -3.49
CA VAL A 47 -20.27 -4.07 -4.31
C VAL A 47 -21.10 -4.62 -5.46
N THR A 48 -22.35 -4.17 -5.55
CA THR A 48 -23.33 -4.64 -6.54
C THR A 48 -23.62 -3.53 -7.54
N PHE A 49 -23.42 -3.85 -8.81
CA PHE A 49 -23.79 -3.04 -9.94
C PHE A 49 -25.24 -3.36 -10.31
N THR A 50 -26.17 -2.44 -10.01
CA THR A 50 -27.60 -2.65 -10.27
C THR A 50 -27.98 -2.38 -11.74
N PRO A 51 -29.06 -3.00 -12.27
CA PRO A 51 -29.55 -2.76 -13.63
C PRO A 51 -29.97 -1.30 -13.92
N GLY A 52 -30.34 -0.53 -12.89
CA GLY A 52 -30.69 0.89 -13.02
C GLY A 52 -29.49 1.85 -13.05
N GLY A 53 -28.25 1.34 -13.18
CA GLY A 53 -27.05 2.16 -13.17
C GLY A 53 -26.57 2.59 -11.77
N GLY A 54 -27.15 2.04 -10.70
CA GLY A 54 -26.77 2.30 -9.30
C GLY A 54 -25.66 1.39 -8.77
N LEU A 55 -25.16 1.67 -7.58
CA LEU A 55 -24.17 0.86 -6.85
C LEU A 55 -24.64 0.57 -5.43
N ALA A 56 -24.99 -0.68 -5.12
CA ALA A 56 -25.28 -1.09 -3.75
C ALA A 56 -24.03 -1.67 -3.06
N VAL A 57 -23.98 -1.56 -1.74
CA VAL A 57 -22.90 -2.09 -0.90
C VAL A 57 -23.49 -3.06 0.13
N GLY A 58 -22.98 -4.28 0.16
CA GLY A 58 -23.22 -5.24 1.24
C GLY A 58 -22.04 -5.22 2.22
N VAL A 59 -22.32 -5.04 3.52
CA VAL A 59 -21.32 -5.12 4.60
C VAL A 59 -21.64 -6.30 5.51
N PRO A 60 -20.65 -6.97 6.13
CA PRO A 60 -20.91 -8.10 7.02
C PRO A 60 -21.76 -7.72 8.25
N PHE A 61 -22.64 -8.63 8.67
CA PHE A 61 -23.55 -8.45 9.82
C PHE A 61 -22.84 -8.08 11.14
N GLU A 62 -21.61 -8.56 11.30
CA GLU A 62 -20.79 -8.37 12.49
C GLU A 62 -19.99 -7.06 12.48
N HIS A 63 -20.32 -6.10 11.61
CA HIS A 63 -19.81 -4.72 11.70
C HIS A 63 -20.36 -3.97 12.94
N ARG A 64 -20.25 -4.57 14.13
CA ARG A 64 -20.45 -3.92 15.43
C ARG A 64 -19.07 -3.55 16.00
N TRP A 65 -18.63 -2.37 15.60
CA TRP A 65 -17.70 -1.44 16.25
C TRP A 65 -16.54 -2.01 17.09
N THR A 66 -15.44 -2.33 16.41
CA THR A 66 -14.08 -2.35 16.97
C THR A 66 -13.17 -1.40 16.18
N PRO A 67 -12.02 -0.94 16.72
CA PRO A 67 -11.07 -0.10 15.99
C PRO A 67 -10.60 -0.71 14.66
N GLU A 68 -10.47 -2.04 14.57
CA GLU A 68 -10.10 -2.76 13.34
C GLU A 68 -11.17 -2.57 12.25
N LEU A 69 -12.45 -2.64 12.63
CA LEU A 69 -13.57 -2.40 11.73
C LEU A 69 -13.62 -0.93 11.25
N SER A 70 -13.14 0.02 12.05
CA SER A 70 -13.00 1.44 11.64
C SER A 70 -11.96 1.60 10.51
N ASN A 71 -10.79 0.97 10.65
CA ASN A 71 -9.76 0.97 9.60
C ASN A 71 -10.26 0.33 8.30
N MET A 72 -10.94 -0.81 8.40
CA MET A 72 -11.52 -1.50 7.25
C MET A 72 -12.60 -0.66 6.57
N THR A 73 -13.44 0.00 7.37
CA THR A 73 -14.47 0.92 6.88
C THR A 73 -13.83 2.07 6.10
N GLN A 74 -12.76 2.64 6.65
CA GLN A 74 -12.03 3.72 6.02
C GLN A 74 -11.42 3.30 4.67
N ARG A 75 -10.83 2.10 4.58
CA ARG A 75 -10.19 1.60 3.36
C ARG A 75 -11.19 1.48 2.19
N TRP A 76 -12.36 0.88 2.40
CA TRP A 76 -13.30 0.76 1.28
C TRP A 76 -13.97 2.07 0.90
N LEU A 77 -14.21 2.96 1.87
CA LEU A 77 -14.73 4.30 1.58
C LEU A 77 -13.73 5.11 0.74
N GLN A 78 -12.45 5.03 1.07
CA GLN A 78 -11.38 5.66 0.29
C GLN A 78 -11.26 5.06 -1.11
N ALA A 79 -11.61 3.78 -1.29
CA ALA A 79 -11.66 3.14 -2.60
C ALA A 79 -12.95 3.40 -3.39
N TRP A 80 -14.02 3.93 -2.76
CA TRP A 80 -15.30 4.19 -3.43
C TRP A 80 -15.20 4.95 -4.76
N PRO A 81 -14.33 5.97 -4.92
CA PRO A 81 -14.17 6.67 -6.19
C PRO A 81 -13.86 5.76 -7.40
N ILE A 82 -13.22 4.61 -7.19
CA ILE A 82 -12.89 3.69 -8.30
C ILE A 82 -14.10 2.89 -8.78
N PHE A 83 -15.05 2.60 -7.89
CA PHE A 83 -16.33 1.98 -8.26
C PHE A 83 -17.22 2.99 -8.99
N LEU A 84 -17.22 4.26 -8.57
CA LEU A 84 -17.88 5.34 -9.33
C LEU A 84 -17.25 5.53 -10.71
N ALA A 85 -15.92 5.44 -10.83
CA ALA A 85 -15.24 5.46 -12.12
C ALA A 85 -15.63 4.26 -12.99
N ALA A 86 -15.70 3.06 -12.41
CA ALA A 86 -16.15 1.85 -13.09
C ALA A 86 -17.59 1.96 -13.58
N ARG A 87 -18.51 2.44 -12.73
CA ARG A 87 -19.92 2.66 -13.11
C ARG A 87 -20.06 3.67 -14.24
N ARG A 88 -19.36 4.81 -14.17
CA ARG A 88 -19.38 5.81 -15.26
C ARG A 88 -18.83 5.25 -16.57
N ARG A 89 -17.81 4.38 -16.49
CA ARG A 89 -17.20 3.77 -17.67
C ARG A 89 -18.04 2.64 -18.26
N TYR A 90 -18.79 1.92 -17.43
CA TYR A 90 -19.60 0.77 -17.80
C TYR A 90 -21.03 0.94 -17.25
N PRO A 91 -21.84 1.85 -17.84
CA PRO A 91 -23.15 2.20 -17.33
C PRO A 91 -24.10 0.99 -17.25
N ASP A 92 -23.99 0.07 -18.21
CA ASP A 92 -24.87 -1.11 -18.33
C ASP A 92 -24.34 -2.35 -17.58
N ALA A 93 -23.19 -2.24 -16.89
CA ALA A 93 -22.65 -3.37 -16.14
C ALA A 93 -23.61 -3.77 -15.00
N THR A 94 -23.80 -5.08 -14.84
CA THR A 94 -24.62 -5.67 -13.77
C THR A 94 -23.89 -6.82 -13.11
N GLY A 95 -24.31 -7.15 -11.89
CA GLY A 95 -23.73 -8.22 -11.08
C GLY A 95 -23.05 -7.68 -9.84
N HIS A 96 -22.27 -8.50 -9.16
CA HIS A 96 -21.61 -8.13 -7.92
C HIS A 96 -20.15 -8.58 -7.88
N THR A 97 -19.34 -7.92 -7.07
CA THR A 97 -17.98 -8.34 -6.75
C THR A 97 -17.74 -8.22 -5.25
N LEU A 98 -16.79 -8.99 -4.74
CA LEU A 98 -16.27 -8.81 -3.40
C LEU A 98 -15.01 -7.94 -3.47
N LEU A 99 -14.84 -7.05 -2.49
CA LEU A 99 -13.59 -6.34 -2.22
C LEU A 99 -13.09 -6.76 -0.84
N CYS A 100 -11.95 -7.46 -0.80
CA CYS A 100 -11.21 -7.73 0.41
C CYS A 100 -10.43 -6.46 0.80
N VAL A 101 -10.69 -5.95 2.00
CA VAL A 101 -10.13 -4.67 2.47
C VAL A 101 -9.01 -4.87 3.51
N ASN A 102 -8.80 -6.10 3.97
CA ASN A 102 -7.69 -6.46 4.85
C ASN A 102 -6.37 -6.57 4.05
N ASP A 103 -5.29 -6.90 4.77
CA ASP A 103 -3.94 -6.97 4.20
C ASP A 103 -3.71 -8.24 3.34
N ILE A 104 -4.47 -9.31 3.59
CA ILE A 104 -4.40 -10.59 2.87
C ILE A 104 -5.81 -11.02 2.46
N PRO A 105 -6.10 -11.18 1.16
CA PRO A 105 -7.44 -11.51 0.71
C PRO A 105 -7.84 -12.93 1.15
N ASP A 106 -8.98 -13.04 1.83
CA ASP A 106 -9.51 -14.32 2.31
C ASP A 106 -10.33 -15.06 1.25
N VAL A 107 -10.84 -14.33 0.24
CA VAL A 107 -11.73 -14.88 -0.79
C VAL A 107 -11.38 -14.35 -2.19
N PRO A 108 -11.73 -15.09 -3.25
CA PRO A 108 -11.60 -14.59 -4.61
C PRO A 108 -12.43 -13.31 -4.83
N GLY A 109 -11.88 -12.36 -5.57
CA GLY A 109 -12.52 -11.05 -5.78
C GLY A 109 -11.49 -9.96 -6.06
N LEU A 110 -11.78 -8.75 -5.61
CA LEU A 110 -10.87 -7.62 -5.65
C LEU A 110 -10.07 -7.51 -4.36
N ALA A 111 -8.82 -7.07 -4.46
CA ALA A 111 -7.98 -6.76 -3.29
C ALA A 111 -7.00 -5.62 -3.61
N PHE A 112 -6.48 -4.97 -2.58
CA PHE A 112 -5.43 -3.94 -2.73
C PHE A 112 -4.03 -4.54 -2.81
N SER A 113 -3.82 -5.65 -2.10
CA SER A 113 -2.62 -6.47 -2.16
C SER A 113 -3.01 -7.93 -2.02
N GLY A 114 -2.17 -8.84 -2.51
CA GLY A 114 -2.42 -10.27 -2.41
C GLY A 114 -1.20 -11.09 -2.82
N ASN A 115 -1.22 -12.38 -2.47
CA ASN A 115 -0.16 -13.34 -2.77
C ASN A 115 -0.66 -14.59 -3.53
N GLY A 116 -1.97 -14.71 -3.74
CA GLY A 116 -2.59 -15.75 -4.55
C GLY A 116 -3.07 -15.24 -5.91
N THR A 117 -3.41 -16.17 -6.80
CA THR A 117 -3.97 -15.87 -8.14
C THR A 117 -5.49 -15.64 -8.13
N GLY A 118 -6.14 -15.83 -6.99
CA GLY A 118 -7.61 -15.74 -6.86
C GLY A 118 -8.17 -14.32 -6.80
N SER A 119 -7.31 -13.31 -6.68
CA SER A 119 -7.74 -11.91 -6.53
C SER A 119 -7.22 -11.03 -7.67
N LEU A 120 -8.10 -10.19 -8.20
CA LEU A 120 -7.75 -9.11 -9.12
C LEU A 120 -7.33 -7.88 -8.32
N LEU A 121 -6.06 -7.49 -8.46
CA LEU A 121 -5.51 -6.37 -7.70
C LEU A 121 -5.89 -5.02 -8.31
N ILE A 122 -6.43 -4.12 -7.50
CA ILE A 122 -6.78 -2.74 -7.89
C ILE A 122 -5.90 -1.72 -7.14
N PRO A 123 -5.83 -0.45 -7.61
CA PRO A 123 -5.19 0.61 -6.85
C PRO A 123 -5.63 0.62 -5.38
N ASP A 124 -4.65 0.71 -4.48
CA ASP A 124 -4.92 0.72 -3.05
C ASP A 124 -5.62 2.00 -2.58
N ALA A 125 -6.20 1.94 -1.39
CA ALA A 125 -6.92 3.06 -0.81
C ALA A 125 -6.04 4.31 -0.61
N ASP A 126 -4.73 4.16 -0.38
CA ASP A 126 -3.82 5.30 -0.24
C ASP A 126 -3.56 5.99 -1.58
N PHE A 127 -3.38 5.21 -2.66
CA PHE A 127 -3.25 5.75 -4.01
C PHE A 127 -4.52 6.54 -4.36
N ILE A 128 -5.70 5.99 -4.11
CA ILE A 128 -6.97 6.63 -4.47
C ILE A 128 -7.20 7.88 -3.62
N ARG A 129 -7.07 7.78 -2.29
CA ARG A 129 -7.28 8.90 -1.36
C ARG A 129 -6.39 10.08 -1.68
N HIS A 130 -5.12 9.84 -2.03
CA HIS A 130 -4.18 10.91 -2.34
C HIS A 130 -4.15 11.31 -3.82
N GLN A 131 -5.15 10.88 -4.60
CA GLN A 131 -5.27 11.18 -6.03
C GLN A 131 -3.96 10.85 -6.78
N GLY A 132 -3.49 9.62 -6.59
CA GLY A 132 -2.22 9.12 -7.14
C GLY A 132 -0.99 9.77 -6.50
N TYR A 133 -1.05 10.13 -5.23
CA TYR A 133 0.00 10.85 -4.49
C TYR A 133 0.34 12.24 -5.09
N ALA A 134 -0.68 13.01 -5.48
CA ALA A 134 -0.52 14.30 -6.16
C ALA A 134 0.38 15.30 -5.40
N ALA A 135 0.28 15.35 -4.07
CA ALA A 135 1.14 16.21 -3.24
C ALA A 135 2.62 15.78 -3.31
N LEU A 136 2.90 14.48 -3.18
CA LEU A 136 4.25 13.93 -3.26
C LEU A 136 4.86 14.12 -4.66
N ARG A 137 4.07 13.94 -5.73
CA ARG A 137 4.50 14.23 -7.11
C ARG A 137 4.89 15.69 -7.29
N ARG A 138 4.07 16.62 -6.76
CA ARG A 138 4.39 18.05 -6.79
C ARG A 138 5.69 18.34 -6.06
N PHE A 139 5.87 17.75 -4.88
CA PHE A 139 7.10 17.86 -4.11
C PHE A 139 8.31 17.34 -4.91
N ALA A 140 8.24 16.11 -5.43
CA ALA A 140 9.33 15.50 -6.20
C ALA A 140 9.75 16.35 -7.42
N ARG A 141 8.79 16.98 -8.11
CA ARG A 141 9.06 17.83 -9.29
C ARG A 141 9.65 19.20 -8.97
N HIS A 142 9.29 19.81 -7.83
CA HIS A 142 9.63 21.23 -7.55
C HIS A 142 10.60 21.43 -6.39
N ALA A 143 10.64 20.51 -5.42
CA ALA A 143 11.43 20.60 -4.21
C ALA A 143 12.41 19.42 -4.05
N GLY A 144 12.45 18.51 -5.05
CA GLY A 144 13.37 17.39 -5.08
C GLY A 144 14.82 17.86 -5.24
N GLN A 145 15.72 17.29 -4.43
CA GLN A 145 17.15 17.51 -4.59
C GLN A 145 17.69 16.72 -5.80
N ALA A 146 18.67 17.30 -6.50
CA ALA A 146 19.41 16.61 -7.55
C ALA A 146 20.04 15.34 -6.96
N TRP A 147 19.98 14.21 -7.69
CA TRP A 147 20.39 12.90 -7.16
C TRP A 147 21.83 12.91 -6.61
N ASN A 148 22.75 13.61 -7.29
CA ASN A 148 24.15 13.73 -6.87
C ASN A 148 24.35 14.49 -5.54
N SER A 149 23.43 15.37 -5.15
CA SER A 149 23.52 16.13 -3.87
C SER A 149 22.88 15.40 -2.69
N ARG A 150 22.23 14.26 -2.92
CA ARG A 150 21.60 13.44 -1.88
C ARG A 150 22.63 12.67 -1.06
N ARG A 151 22.26 12.30 0.16
CA ARG A 151 23.06 11.45 1.05
C ARG A 151 23.28 10.09 0.41
N ASP A 152 24.54 9.65 0.37
CA ASP A 152 24.93 8.37 -0.22
C ASP A 152 24.78 7.21 0.77
N GLN A 153 23.57 7.07 1.28
CA GLN A 153 23.18 6.02 2.23
C GLN A 153 21.91 5.34 1.74
N VAL A 154 21.74 4.09 2.17
CA VAL A 154 20.52 3.33 2.08
C VAL A 154 19.61 3.68 3.24
N PHE A 155 18.45 4.25 2.93
CA PHE A 155 17.55 4.78 3.94
C PHE A 155 16.26 3.96 4.12
N TRP A 156 15.80 3.85 5.37
CA TRP A 156 14.48 3.31 5.68
C TRP A 156 13.93 3.79 7.04
N ARG A 157 12.61 4.05 7.09
CA ARG A 157 11.85 4.22 8.32
C ARG A 157 10.50 3.52 8.19
N GLY A 158 10.05 2.88 9.27
CA GLY A 158 8.72 2.29 9.35
C GLY A 158 8.42 1.72 10.72
N SER A 159 7.17 1.36 10.97
CA SER A 159 6.76 0.66 12.19
C SER A 159 7.08 -0.83 12.12
N SER A 160 6.97 -1.53 13.25
CA SER A 160 7.22 -2.97 13.41
C SER A 160 6.16 -3.90 12.79
N THR A 161 5.27 -3.41 11.91
CA THR A 161 4.26 -4.27 11.27
C THR A 161 4.93 -5.41 10.49
N GLY A 162 4.34 -6.59 10.50
CA GLY A 162 4.80 -7.72 9.69
C GLY A 162 4.46 -9.05 10.31
N ASN A 163 4.22 -10.02 9.45
CA ASN A 163 3.99 -11.40 9.88
C ASN A 163 5.33 -12.10 10.05
N PRO A 164 5.62 -12.68 11.23
CA PRO A 164 6.87 -13.38 11.46
C PRO A 164 6.96 -14.63 10.58
N VAL A 165 8.10 -14.82 9.93
CA VAL A 165 8.34 -15.97 9.05
C VAL A 165 9.26 -16.98 9.75
N THR A 166 8.80 -17.62 10.84
CA THR A 166 9.54 -18.74 11.48
C THR A 166 8.63 -19.79 12.14
N SER A 167 9.18 -20.99 12.31
CA SER A 167 8.65 -22.10 13.12
C SER A 167 9.39 -22.30 14.46
N ASN A 168 10.41 -21.47 14.77
CA ASN A 168 11.44 -21.79 15.75
C ASN A 168 11.38 -20.95 17.05
N GLY A 169 10.23 -20.30 17.34
CA GLY A 169 9.98 -19.67 18.65
C GLY A 169 10.46 -18.23 18.84
N GLU A 170 11.29 -17.66 17.95
CA GLU A 170 11.69 -16.23 18.00
C GLU A 170 10.78 -15.34 17.13
N ALA A 171 9.49 -15.27 17.46
CA ALA A 171 8.51 -14.57 16.64
C ALA A 171 8.85 -13.08 16.42
N VAL A 172 9.31 -12.34 17.44
CA VAL A 172 9.60 -10.90 17.33
C VAL A 172 10.78 -10.62 16.39
N ALA A 173 11.88 -11.36 16.59
CA ALA A 173 13.07 -11.29 15.76
C ALA A 173 12.80 -11.61 14.28
N ALA A 174 11.80 -12.45 14.03
CA ALA A 174 11.40 -12.92 12.71
C ALA A 174 10.47 -11.96 11.96
N ILE A 175 9.94 -10.92 12.62
CA ILE A 175 9.16 -9.89 11.95
C ILE A 175 10.07 -9.21 10.90
N PRO A 176 9.69 -9.18 9.61
CA PRO A 176 10.59 -8.76 8.52
C PRO A 176 11.29 -7.43 8.76
N ARG A 177 10.55 -6.43 9.26
CA ARG A 177 11.08 -5.08 9.53
C ARG A 177 12.02 -5.03 10.73
N ILE A 178 11.73 -5.80 11.79
CA ILE A 178 12.63 -5.93 12.94
C ILE A 178 13.90 -6.67 12.51
N ARG A 179 13.76 -7.78 11.78
CA ARG A 179 14.89 -8.53 11.21
C ARG A 179 15.79 -7.63 10.36
N LEU A 180 15.21 -6.82 9.49
CA LEU A 180 15.95 -5.87 8.65
C LEU A 180 16.85 -4.96 9.49
N VAL A 181 16.27 -4.26 10.47
CA VAL A 181 17.04 -3.30 11.28
C VAL A 181 18.09 -4.02 12.12
N ARG A 182 17.77 -5.19 12.70
CA ARG A 182 18.75 -5.99 13.47
C ARG A 182 19.95 -6.42 12.63
N VAL A 183 19.70 -6.96 11.44
CA VAL A 183 20.76 -7.40 10.52
C VAL A 183 21.64 -6.22 10.09
N VAL A 184 21.03 -5.09 9.74
CA VAL A 184 21.78 -3.90 9.32
C VAL A 184 22.61 -3.32 10.47
N ARG A 185 22.05 -3.24 11.69
CA ARG A 185 22.76 -2.76 12.88
C ARG A 185 23.96 -3.64 13.23
N ALA A 186 23.83 -4.96 13.06
CA ALA A 186 24.92 -5.90 13.33
C ALA A 186 26.16 -5.68 12.43
N TRP A 187 25.99 -5.09 11.24
CA TRP A 187 27.11 -4.76 10.35
C TRP A 187 27.91 -3.53 10.78
N GLN A 188 27.36 -2.67 11.65
CA GLN A 188 28.01 -1.43 12.11
C GLN A 188 28.46 -0.52 10.94
N ARG A 189 27.60 -0.41 9.92
CA ARG A 189 27.84 0.38 8.69
C ARG A 189 26.96 1.61 8.62
N ASP A 190 27.00 2.46 9.65
CA ASP A 190 26.26 3.73 9.67
C ASP A 190 26.70 4.69 8.54
N ASP A 191 27.89 4.47 7.97
CA ASP A 191 28.35 5.16 6.75
C ASP A 191 27.52 4.81 5.50
N LEU A 192 26.88 3.64 5.49
CA LEU A 192 26.17 3.07 4.35
C LEU A 192 24.66 2.98 4.58
N PHE A 193 24.21 2.80 5.82
CA PHE A 193 22.81 2.61 6.16
C PHE A 193 22.30 3.63 7.17
N ASP A 194 21.09 4.14 6.92
CA ASP A 194 20.29 4.86 7.90
C ASP A 194 18.89 4.23 7.94
N VAL A 195 18.74 3.20 8.77
CA VAL A 195 17.51 2.40 8.87
C VAL A 195 17.05 2.31 10.32
N GLY A 196 15.73 2.31 10.55
CA GLY A 196 15.22 2.09 11.91
C GLY A 196 13.70 2.03 12.03
N ILE A 197 13.25 1.44 13.15
CA ILE A 197 11.86 1.34 13.53
C ILE A 197 11.40 2.62 14.21
N THR A 198 10.33 3.22 13.73
CA THR A 198 9.79 4.48 14.28
C THR A 198 8.76 4.25 15.37
N GLN A 199 8.11 3.09 15.35
CA GLN A 199 7.05 2.74 16.29
C GLN A 199 6.91 1.22 16.40
N LEU A 200 6.74 0.75 17.64
CA LEU A 200 6.34 -0.62 17.94
C LEU A 200 4.81 -0.70 17.94
N VAL A 201 4.25 -1.58 17.12
CA VAL A 201 2.81 -1.78 16.92
C VAL A 201 2.51 -3.27 16.73
N GLN A 202 1.25 -3.65 16.96
CA GLN A 202 0.73 -5.00 16.72
C GLN A 202 1.48 -6.09 17.50
N MET A 203 1.82 -5.78 18.75
CA MET A 203 2.52 -6.68 19.67
C MET A 203 1.92 -6.57 21.07
N ASP A 204 2.00 -7.67 21.81
CA ASP A 204 1.71 -7.65 23.25
C ASP A 204 2.89 -7.08 24.04
N ALA A 205 2.71 -6.87 25.35
CA ALA A 205 3.72 -6.27 26.22
C ALA A 205 5.03 -7.10 26.29
N ALA A 206 4.94 -8.42 26.19
CA ALA A 206 6.13 -9.28 26.24
C ALA A 206 6.95 -9.15 24.96
N ALA A 207 6.28 -9.17 23.80
CA ALA A 207 6.89 -8.94 22.50
C ALA A 207 7.49 -7.53 22.38
N GLU A 208 6.82 -6.53 22.94
CA GLU A 208 7.32 -5.15 22.97
C GLU A 208 8.61 -5.02 23.78
N MET A 209 8.64 -5.61 24.99
CA MET A 209 9.84 -5.62 25.82
C MET A 209 11.03 -6.29 25.12
N ILE A 210 10.79 -7.40 24.40
CA ILE A 210 11.82 -8.06 23.58
C ILE A 210 12.32 -7.13 22.47
N ALA A 211 11.40 -6.48 21.72
CA ALA A 211 11.74 -5.59 20.63
C ALA A 211 12.55 -4.37 21.08
N GLN A 212 12.20 -3.79 22.24
CA GLN A 212 12.93 -2.68 22.87
C GLN A 212 14.38 -3.04 23.20
N GLY A 213 14.66 -4.32 23.50
CA GLY A 213 16.01 -4.82 23.77
C GLY A 213 16.94 -4.89 22.55
N TYR A 214 16.44 -4.65 21.33
CA TYR A 214 17.24 -4.81 20.09
C TYR A 214 17.94 -3.55 19.57
N ASP A 215 17.79 -2.39 20.23
CA ASP A 215 18.34 -1.10 19.75
C ASP A 215 17.97 -0.77 18.28
N ILE A 216 16.69 -0.99 17.95
CA ILE A 216 16.14 -0.86 16.60
C ILE A 216 15.41 0.47 16.36
N MET A 217 15.24 1.30 17.40
CA MET A 217 14.41 2.49 17.33
C MET A 217 15.14 3.65 16.63
N ALA A 218 14.38 4.43 15.85
CA ALA A 218 14.88 5.63 15.20
C ALA A 218 13.79 6.71 15.14
N THR A 219 14.21 7.97 15.07
CA THR A 219 13.28 9.11 14.95
C THR A 219 12.46 9.00 13.66
N PRO A 220 11.15 9.28 13.73
CA PRO A 220 10.31 9.42 12.54
C PRO A 220 10.85 10.49 11.59
N VAL A 221 10.75 10.21 10.29
CA VAL A 221 11.13 11.13 9.21
C VAL A 221 9.91 11.27 8.28
N PRO A 222 9.49 12.49 7.90
CA PRO A 222 8.42 12.69 6.94
C PRO A 222 8.74 12.03 5.59
N GLN A 223 7.73 11.50 4.90
CA GLN A 223 7.92 10.72 3.68
C GLN A 223 8.64 11.51 2.57
N GLU A 224 8.37 12.81 2.45
CA GLU A 224 9.01 13.71 1.49
C GLU A 224 10.54 13.78 1.69
N ALA A 225 10.98 13.71 2.95
CA ALA A 225 12.41 13.77 3.28
C ALA A 225 13.16 12.47 2.92
N PHE A 226 12.47 11.40 2.54
CA PHE A 226 13.12 10.17 2.05
C PHE A 226 13.88 10.45 0.75
N GLY A 227 13.42 11.43 -0.05
CA GLY A 227 14.09 11.88 -1.27
C GLY A 227 15.45 12.58 -1.04
N GLN A 228 15.88 12.76 0.21
CA GLN A 228 17.21 13.27 0.55
C GLN A 228 18.30 12.18 0.47
N TYR A 229 17.90 10.92 0.29
CA TYR A 229 18.79 9.76 0.20
C TYR A 229 18.84 9.22 -1.22
N ARG A 230 20.03 8.83 -1.66
CA ARG A 230 20.24 8.24 -3.00
C ARG A 230 19.56 6.89 -3.13
N HIS A 231 19.50 6.12 -2.03
CA HIS A 231 18.99 4.76 -2.02
C HIS A 231 17.94 4.58 -0.93
N ALA A 232 16.91 3.78 -1.19
CA ALA A 232 15.83 3.52 -0.24
C ALA A 232 15.48 2.03 -0.21
N LEU A 233 15.17 1.50 0.97
CA LEU A 233 14.70 0.10 1.08
C LEU A 233 13.19 0.00 0.94
N ASP A 234 12.74 -1.07 0.33
CA ASP A 234 11.36 -1.50 0.39
C ASP A 234 11.25 -2.91 0.94
N ILE A 235 10.42 -3.09 1.96
CA ILE A 235 10.18 -4.34 2.66
C ILE A 235 8.71 -4.39 3.08
N ASP A 236 8.14 -5.58 3.02
CA ASP A 236 6.75 -5.81 3.43
C ASP A 236 6.52 -5.49 4.91
N GLY A 237 5.26 -5.17 5.22
CA GLY A 237 4.71 -5.24 6.56
C GLY A 237 3.83 -6.47 6.68
N ASN A 238 2.59 -6.29 7.12
CA ASN A 238 1.58 -7.35 7.12
C ASN A 238 1.23 -7.83 5.69
N THR A 239 1.48 -6.97 4.71
CA THR A 239 1.39 -7.21 3.27
C THR A 239 2.41 -6.29 2.56
N SER A 240 2.29 -6.10 1.25
CA SER A 240 3.07 -5.08 0.52
C SER A 240 3.03 -3.72 1.23
N SER A 241 4.07 -2.89 1.05
CA SER A 241 4.27 -1.66 1.83
C SER A 241 3.27 -0.51 1.55
N TRP A 242 2.12 -0.79 0.91
CA TRP A 242 1.11 0.19 0.50
C TRP A 242 1.75 1.34 -0.29
N ALA A 243 1.67 2.57 0.22
CA ALA A 243 2.31 3.73 -0.40
C ALA A 243 3.85 3.68 -0.42
N GLY A 244 4.48 2.79 0.36
CA GLY A 244 5.92 2.76 0.61
C GLY A 244 6.76 2.64 -0.66
N LEU A 245 6.58 1.59 -1.46
CA LEU A 245 7.33 1.38 -2.69
C LEU A 245 7.07 2.50 -3.70
N PHE A 246 5.79 2.82 -3.93
CA PHE A 246 5.38 3.83 -4.91
C PHE A 246 5.99 5.20 -4.58
N ALA A 247 5.96 5.61 -3.31
CA ALA A 247 6.54 6.88 -2.86
C ALA A 247 8.06 6.94 -3.08
N LYS A 248 8.79 5.87 -2.79
CA LYS A 248 10.26 5.84 -2.97
C LYS A 248 10.65 5.91 -4.45
N LEU A 249 9.89 5.24 -5.32
CA LEU A 249 10.03 5.35 -6.76
C LEU A 249 9.75 6.80 -7.22
N LEU A 250 8.64 7.40 -6.79
CA LEU A 250 8.30 8.80 -7.11
C LEU A 250 9.36 9.80 -6.67
N LEU A 251 9.97 9.61 -5.51
CA LEU A 251 11.01 10.49 -4.98
C LEU A 251 12.36 10.32 -5.73
N GLY A 252 12.47 9.33 -6.61
CA GLY A 252 13.64 9.11 -7.45
C GLY A 252 14.86 8.62 -6.67
N SER A 253 14.65 7.85 -5.60
CA SER A 253 15.72 7.09 -4.96
C SER A 253 15.90 5.74 -5.67
N THR A 254 17.12 5.20 -5.67
CA THR A 254 17.36 3.82 -6.11
C THR A 254 16.75 2.87 -5.10
N VAL A 255 15.69 2.16 -5.46
CA VAL A 255 15.01 1.27 -4.51
C VAL A 255 15.70 -0.08 -4.47
N LEU A 256 16.17 -0.48 -3.28
CA LEU A 256 16.51 -1.86 -2.93
C LEU A 256 15.21 -2.53 -2.48
N LYS A 257 14.59 -3.32 -3.36
CA LYS A 257 13.33 -3.99 -3.06
C LYS A 257 13.62 -5.39 -2.53
N ILE A 258 13.27 -5.63 -1.27
CA ILE A 258 13.34 -6.94 -0.66
C ILE A 258 12.18 -7.79 -1.19
N ASP A 259 12.51 -9.01 -1.62
CA ASP A 259 11.55 -9.97 -2.10
C ASP A 259 10.57 -10.36 -0.99
N SER A 260 9.31 -10.55 -1.37
CA SER A 260 8.27 -10.93 -0.43
C SER A 260 8.40 -12.41 -0.07
N ALA A 261 8.73 -12.71 1.18
CA ALA A 261 8.76 -14.09 1.69
C ALA A 261 7.39 -14.79 1.57
N LEU A 262 6.31 -14.03 1.63
CA LEU A 262 4.93 -14.53 1.54
C LEU A 262 4.28 -14.23 0.18
N GLY A 263 5.06 -13.78 -0.80
CA GLY A 263 4.59 -13.55 -2.17
C GLY A 263 3.64 -12.37 -2.35
N HIS A 264 3.62 -11.38 -1.45
CA HIS A 264 2.75 -10.20 -1.55
C HIS A 264 3.06 -9.35 -2.78
N ARG A 265 1.99 -8.89 -3.44
CA ARG A 265 2.03 -8.06 -4.65
C ARG A 265 1.02 -6.93 -4.57
N GLN A 266 1.33 -5.80 -5.22
CA GLN A 266 0.36 -4.76 -5.55
C GLN A 266 0.05 -4.76 -7.06
N TRP A 267 -1.02 -4.05 -7.43
CA TRP A 267 -1.61 -4.03 -8.77
C TRP A 267 -0.68 -3.61 -9.93
N PHE A 268 0.48 -3.01 -9.60
CA PHE A 268 1.46 -2.52 -10.55
C PHE A 268 2.75 -3.35 -10.60
N TYR A 269 2.89 -4.37 -9.74
CA TYR A 269 4.17 -5.08 -9.59
C TYR A 269 4.60 -5.81 -10.88
N ASP A 270 3.67 -6.23 -11.74
CA ASP A 270 3.99 -6.81 -13.06
C ASP A 270 4.73 -5.84 -14.00
N ARG A 271 4.70 -4.54 -13.71
CA ARG A 271 5.38 -3.50 -14.50
C ARG A 271 6.79 -3.21 -14.00
N LEU A 272 7.18 -3.76 -12.84
CA LEU A 272 8.51 -3.59 -12.27
C LEU A 272 9.49 -4.57 -12.92
N ILE A 273 10.62 -4.05 -13.41
CA ILE A 273 11.68 -4.86 -14.01
C ILE A 273 12.94 -4.78 -13.13
N PRO A 274 13.44 -5.91 -12.59
CA PRO A 274 14.68 -5.95 -11.82
C PRO A 274 15.86 -5.34 -12.57
N PHE A 275 16.71 -4.61 -11.86
CA PHE A 275 17.85 -3.84 -12.38
C PHE A 275 17.52 -2.76 -13.43
N ARG A 276 16.24 -2.58 -13.78
CA ARG A 276 15.76 -1.45 -14.57
C ARG A 276 15.10 -0.40 -13.69
N ASN A 277 14.13 -0.79 -12.87
CA ASN A 277 13.36 0.14 -12.03
C ASN A 277 13.79 0.11 -10.55
N PHE A 278 14.41 -0.99 -10.11
CA PHE A 278 14.82 -1.25 -8.73
C PHE A 278 15.94 -2.31 -8.69
N VAL A 279 16.62 -2.46 -7.56
CA VAL A 279 17.58 -3.55 -7.30
C VAL A 279 16.89 -4.62 -6.43
N PRO A 280 16.75 -5.87 -6.90
CA PRO A 280 16.18 -6.94 -6.09
C PRO A 280 17.13 -7.35 -4.97
N VAL A 281 16.57 -7.67 -3.81
CA VAL A 281 17.27 -8.21 -2.63
C VAL A 281 16.48 -9.42 -2.14
N ARG A 282 17.18 -10.50 -1.80
CA ARG A 282 16.52 -11.73 -1.32
C ARG A 282 15.72 -11.49 -0.05
N ALA A 283 14.64 -12.25 0.12
CA ALA A 283 13.76 -12.16 1.28
C ALA A 283 14.46 -12.44 2.63
N ASP A 284 15.57 -13.18 2.59
CA ASP A 284 16.41 -13.48 3.75
C ASP A 284 17.51 -12.43 4.03
N LEU A 285 17.57 -11.38 3.21
CA LEU A 285 18.52 -10.27 3.29
C LEU A 285 19.99 -10.67 3.03
N SER A 286 20.26 -11.89 2.55
CA SER A 286 21.62 -12.43 2.45
C SER A 286 22.54 -11.63 1.52
N ASP A 287 21.96 -10.93 0.55
CA ASP A 287 22.67 -10.13 -0.46
C ASP A 287 22.50 -8.61 -0.29
N LEU A 288 21.82 -8.16 0.78
CA LEU A 288 21.53 -6.74 1.00
C LEU A 288 22.81 -5.89 1.15
N LEU A 289 23.78 -6.35 1.94
CA LEU A 289 25.04 -5.60 2.14
C LEU A 289 25.79 -5.44 0.82
N GLY A 290 25.93 -6.53 0.06
CA GLY A 290 26.61 -6.51 -1.24
C GLY A 290 25.88 -5.63 -2.27
N ALA A 291 24.54 -5.66 -2.29
CA ALA A 291 23.75 -4.79 -3.16
C ALA A 291 23.91 -3.30 -2.81
N ALA A 292 23.93 -2.96 -1.51
CA ALA A 292 24.16 -1.59 -1.04
C ALA A 292 25.58 -1.08 -1.41
N GLU A 293 26.60 -1.92 -1.24
CA GLU A 293 27.97 -1.58 -1.62
C GLU A 293 28.12 -1.45 -3.14
N TRP A 294 27.46 -2.30 -3.91
CA TRP A 294 27.44 -2.18 -5.37
C TRP A 294 26.84 -0.85 -5.81
N LEU A 295 25.71 -0.42 -5.22
CA LEU A 295 25.11 0.88 -5.55
C LEU A 295 26.06 2.05 -5.28
N ARG A 296 26.75 2.04 -4.13
CA ARG A 296 27.73 3.08 -3.78
C ARG A 296 28.91 3.14 -4.75
N HIS A 297 29.40 1.99 -5.23
CA HIS A 297 30.51 1.94 -6.18
C HIS A 297 30.08 2.15 -7.64
N ASN A 298 28.77 2.14 -7.94
CA ASN A 298 28.24 2.27 -9.30
C ASN A 298 27.21 3.43 -9.40
N PRO A 299 27.61 4.68 -9.09
CA PRO A 299 26.68 5.80 -9.00
C PRO A 299 25.94 6.11 -10.31
N ILE A 300 26.58 5.91 -11.47
CA ILE A 300 25.94 6.11 -12.78
C ILE A 300 24.80 5.10 -12.99
N ALA A 301 25.05 3.82 -12.70
CA ALA A 301 24.03 2.78 -12.83
C ALA A 301 22.91 2.97 -11.79
N SER A 302 23.28 3.33 -10.56
CA SER A 302 22.33 3.64 -9.49
C SER A 302 21.39 4.79 -9.88
N GLN A 303 21.93 5.90 -10.38
CA GLN A 303 21.14 7.04 -10.84
C GLN A 303 20.22 6.66 -12.01
N ALA A 304 20.71 5.85 -12.95
CA ALA A 304 19.91 5.38 -14.07
C ALA A 304 18.71 4.53 -13.60
N ILE A 305 18.93 3.60 -12.67
CA ILE A 305 17.86 2.79 -12.07
C ILE A 305 16.85 3.68 -11.36
N ALA A 306 17.32 4.63 -10.54
CA ALA A 306 16.47 5.58 -9.83
C ALA A 306 15.59 6.40 -10.80
N ALA A 307 16.17 6.90 -11.89
CA ALA A 307 15.44 7.64 -12.92
C ALA A 307 14.37 6.79 -13.59
N ARG A 308 14.67 5.54 -13.96
CA ARG A 308 13.68 4.61 -14.55
C ARG A 308 12.61 4.17 -13.55
N GLY A 309 12.93 4.09 -12.26
CA GLY A 309 11.94 3.89 -11.19
C GLY A 309 10.97 5.06 -11.10
N ALA A 310 11.48 6.29 -11.09
CA ALA A 310 10.68 7.51 -11.08
C ALA A 310 9.83 7.66 -12.35
N GLU A 311 10.39 7.39 -13.53
CA GLU A 311 9.65 7.39 -14.80
C GLU A 311 8.46 6.44 -14.77
N LEU A 312 8.63 5.21 -14.25
CA LEU A 312 7.55 4.25 -14.13
C LEU A 312 6.45 4.75 -13.19
N ALA A 313 6.81 5.26 -12.01
CA ALA A 313 5.84 5.81 -11.07
C ALA A 313 5.13 7.07 -11.62
N GLU A 314 5.85 7.89 -12.39
CA GLU A 314 5.28 9.05 -13.07
C GLU A 314 4.28 8.67 -14.17
N ALA A 315 4.59 7.63 -14.96
CA ALA A 315 3.71 7.12 -16.01
C ALA A 315 2.39 6.52 -15.47
N MET A 316 2.39 6.01 -14.23
CA MET A 316 1.21 5.51 -13.54
C MET A 316 0.38 6.68 -12.97
N SER A 317 -0.27 7.44 -13.85
CA SER A 317 -1.12 8.58 -13.45
C SER A 317 -2.37 8.13 -12.71
N PHE A 318 -2.98 9.03 -11.94
CA PHE A 318 -4.23 8.74 -11.25
C PHE A 318 -5.33 8.30 -12.22
N GLU A 319 -5.49 9.02 -13.33
CA GLU A 319 -6.52 8.73 -14.34
C GLU A 319 -6.30 7.36 -14.99
N ALA A 320 -5.06 7.02 -15.34
CA ALA A 320 -4.71 5.76 -15.98
C ALA A 320 -4.96 4.57 -15.04
N GLU A 321 -4.52 4.67 -13.78
CA GLU A 321 -4.70 3.61 -12.80
C GLU A 321 -6.17 3.46 -12.38
N MET A 322 -6.94 4.55 -12.29
CA MET A 322 -8.38 4.50 -12.06
C MET A 322 -9.12 3.82 -13.22
N ALA A 323 -8.73 4.08 -14.47
CA ALA A 323 -9.30 3.42 -15.64
C ALA A 323 -8.94 1.93 -15.70
N ALA A 324 -7.70 1.56 -15.39
CA ALA A 324 -7.26 0.17 -15.33
C ALA A 324 -7.97 -0.60 -14.20
N GLY A 325 -8.07 -0.01 -13.01
CA GLY A 325 -8.80 -0.60 -11.88
C GLY A 325 -10.30 -0.73 -12.17
N ALA A 326 -10.91 0.24 -12.85
CA ALA A 326 -12.29 0.13 -13.33
C ALA A 326 -12.50 -1.07 -14.27
N ALA A 327 -11.55 -1.34 -15.17
CA ALA A 327 -11.62 -2.52 -16.04
C ALA A 327 -11.54 -3.83 -15.25
N ARG A 328 -10.67 -3.91 -14.23
CA ARG A 328 -10.58 -5.07 -13.32
C ARG A 328 -11.83 -5.26 -12.47
N ILE A 329 -12.47 -4.17 -12.02
CA ILE A 329 -13.77 -4.23 -11.34
C ILE A 329 -14.82 -4.85 -12.26
N ARG A 330 -14.88 -4.44 -13.52
CA ARG A 330 -15.82 -5.04 -14.48
C ARG A 330 -15.54 -6.52 -14.68
N GLU A 331 -14.27 -6.90 -14.83
CA GLU A 331 -13.84 -8.29 -14.97
C GLU A 331 -14.22 -9.14 -13.75
N SER A 332 -14.22 -8.56 -12.55
CA SER A 332 -14.54 -9.28 -11.32
C SER A 332 -16.04 -9.46 -11.07
N LEU A 333 -16.92 -8.83 -11.88
CA LEU A 333 -18.37 -8.94 -11.70
C LEU A 333 -18.86 -10.36 -11.95
N ARG A 334 -19.64 -10.86 -11.00
CA ARG A 334 -20.31 -12.15 -11.03
C ARG A 334 -21.81 -11.94 -11.05
N GLN A 335 -22.52 -12.82 -11.75
CA GLN A 335 -23.97 -12.93 -11.62
C GLN A 335 -24.28 -13.80 -10.39
N ASP A 336 -25.42 -13.56 -9.75
CA ASP A 336 -25.90 -14.41 -8.66
C ASP A 336 -26.38 -15.78 -9.16
#